data_AF-A0A0F3IQD7-F1
#
_entry.id   AF-A0A0F3IQD7-F1
#
_cell.length_a   1.000
_cell.length_b   1.000
_cell.length_c   1.000
_cell.angle_alpha   90.00
_cell.angle_beta   90.00
_cell.angle_gamma   90.00
#
_symmetry.space_group_name_H-M   'P 1'
#
loop_
_entity.id
_entity.type
_entity.pdbx_description
1 polymer ?
#
loop_
_entity_poly.entity_id
_entity_poly.type
_entity_poly.pdbx_seq_one_letter_code
_entity_poly.pdbx_strand_id
1 'polypeptide(L)' 'MDAEMLKGHLDTILLAALRAGEAHGYAIIDTIRAGSGGTFDLPEGTIYPALHRLE' A
#
# COMPACT_ATOMS: atom_id res chain seq x y z
N MET A 1 2.34 6.97 15.87
CA MET A 1 1.12 7.72 15.47
C MET A 1 0.83 7.51 14.00
N ASP A 2 1.86 7.43 13.15
CA ASP A 2 1.72 7.26 11.69
C ASP A 2 1.19 5.88 11.26
N ALA A 3 1.60 4.79 11.93
CA ALA A 3 1.18 3.43 11.57
C ALA A 3 -0.33 3.16 11.76
N GLU A 4 -0.96 3.72 12.80
CA GLU A 4 -2.43 3.56 12.99
C GLU A 4 -3.23 4.47 12.04
N MET A 5 -2.73 5.67 11.74
CA MET A 5 -3.32 6.48 10.67
C MET A 5 -3.22 5.77 9.31
N LEU A 6 -2.09 5.12 9.03
CA LEU A 6 -1.89 4.36 7.81
C LEU A 6 -2.88 3.21 7.68
N LYS A 7 -3.16 2.50 8.78
CA LYS A 7 -4.10 1.38 8.81
C LYS A 7 -5.52 1.80 8.41
N GLY A 8 -5.96 2.99 8.81
CA GLY A 8 -7.26 3.56 8.44
C GLY A 8 -7.35 4.09 7.01
N HIS A 9 -6.21 4.31 6.34
CA HIS A 9 -6.15 4.84 4.97
C HIS A 9 -5.49 3.90 3.96
N LEU A 10 -5.15 2.67 4.39
CA LEU A 10 -4.38 1.72 3.61
C LEU A 10 -5.06 1.42 2.27
N ASP A 11 -6.37 1.19 2.31
CA ASP A 11 -7.16 0.87 1.12
C ASP A 11 -7.10 2.03 0.09
N THR A 12 -7.22 3.28 0.53
CA THR A 12 -7.08 4.47 -0.34
C THR A 12 -5.69 4.61 -0.92
N ILE A 13 -4.65 4.28 -0.14
CA ILE A 13 -3.25 4.32 -0.59
C ILE A 13 -2.99 3.22 -1.63
N LEU A 14 -3.54 2.02 -1.43
CA LEU A 14 -3.45 0.92 -2.40
C LEU A 14 -4.14 1.30 -3.72
N LEU A 15 -5.35 1.89 -3.65
CA LEU A 15 -6.05 2.40 -4.84
C LEU A 15 -5.27 3.51 -5.55
N ALA A 16 -4.61 4.39 -4.79
CA ALA A 16 -3.75 5.43 -5.37
C ALA A 16 -2.53 4.82 -6.08
N ALA A 17 -1.92 3.77 -5.52
CA ALA A 17 -0.81 3.04 -6.15
C ALA A 17 -1.25 2.31 -7.44
N LEU A 18 -2.48 1.82 -7.47
CA LEU A 18 -3.09 1.16 -8.64
C LEU A 18 -3.63 2.14 -9.70
N ARG A 19 -3.58 3.46 -9.46
CA ARG A 19 -4.12 4.46 -10.38
C ARG A 19 -3.45 4.44 -11.76
N ALA A 20 -2.19 4.00 -11.84
CA ALA A 20 -1.44 3.90 -13.10
C ALA A 20 -1.78 2.64 -13.92
N GLY A 21 -2.51 1.68 -13.34
CA GLY A 21 -2.85 0.41 -13.96
C GLY A 21 -2.64 -0.78 -13.02
N GLU A 22 -2.89 -1.97 -13.55
CA GLU A 22 -2.67 -3.23 -12.83
C GLU A 22 -1.19 -3.38 -12.41
N ALA A 23 -0.97 -3.83 -11.18
CA ALA A 23 0.36 -4.01 -10.62
C ALA A 23 0.41 -5.22 -9.68
N HIS A 24 1.57 -5.90 -9.66
CA HIS A 24 1.84 -6.95 -8.68
C HIS A 24 2.01 -6.36 -7.27
N GLY A 25 1.68 -7.13 -6.23
CA GLY A 25 1.77 -6.69 -4.83
C GLY A 25 3.13 -6.12 -4.44
N TYR A 26 4.23 -6.68 -4.95
CA TYR A 26 5.58 -6.14 -4.72
C TYR A 26 5.79 -4.76 -5.36
N ALA A 27 5.29 -4.55 -6.59
CA ALA A 27 5.37 -3.25 -7.26
C ALA A 27 4.57 -2.16 -6.51
N ILE A 28 3.45 -2.56 -5.87
CA ILE A 28 2.65 -1.68 -5.01
C ILE A 28 3.43 -1.29 -3.75
N ILE A 29 4.11 -2.26 -3.11
CA ILE A 29 4.99 -2.01 -1.96
C ILE A 29 6.07 -0.99 -2.32
N ASP A 30 6.79 -1.21 -3.43
CA ASP A 30 7.85 -0.30 -3.87
C ASP A 30 7.32 1.09 -4.21
N THR A 31 6.14 1.18 -4.84
CA THR A 31 5.49 2.46 -5.17
C THR A 31 5.16 3.25 -3.91
N ILE A 32 4.59 2.59 -2.89
CA ILE A 32 4.24 3.24 -1.62
C ILE A 32 5.51 3.66 -0.86
N ARG A 33 6.54 2.81 -0.83
CA ARG A 33 7.83 3.12 -0.20
C ARG A 33 8.50 4.31 -0.88
N ALA A 34 8.56 4.33 -2.21
CA ALA A 34 9.16 5.42 -2.97
C ALA A 34 8.37 6.73 -2.81
N GLY A 35 7.04 6.68 -2.92
CA GLY A 35 6.18 7.86 -2.79
C GLY A 35 6.17 8.48 -1.39
N SER A 36 6.52 7.70 -0.36
CA SER A 36 6.60 8.15 1.03
C SER A 36 8.01 8.51 1.50
N GLY A 37 9.02 8.46 0.61
CA GLY A 37 10.41 8.69 0.97
C GLY A 37 10.97 7.64 1.95
N GLY A 38 10.45 6.42 1.92
CA GLY A 38 10.84 5.33 2.82
C GLY A 38 10.10 5.33 4.17
N THR A 39 9.19 6.26 4.40
CA THR A 39 8.41 6.35 5.66
C THR A 39 7.43 5.18 5.80
N PHE A 40 6.84 4.75 4.69
CA PHE A 40 5.93 3.60 4.66
C PHE A 40 6.63 2.39 4.07
N ASP A 41 7.22 1.61 4.97
CA ASP A 41 7.79 0.30 4.68
C ASP A 41 6.82 -0.80 5.14
N LEU A 42 5.84 -1.10 4.28
CA LEU A 42 4.75 -2.00 4.60
C LEU A 42 5.14 -3.46 4.35
N PRO A 43 4.99 -4.36 5.34
CA PRO A 43 5.27 -5.77 5.13
C PRO A 43 4.20 -6.41 4.24
N GLU A 44 4.59 -7.48 3.54
CA GLU A 44 3.70 -8.28 2.69
C GLU A 44 2.44 -8.75 3.44
N GLY A 45 2.59 -9.13 4.72
CA GLY A 45 1.47 -9.54 5.58
C GLY A 45 0.44 -8.44 5.89
N THR A 46 0.72 -7.18 5.55
CA THR A 46 -0.24 -6.08 5.59
C THR A 46 -0.86 -5.81 4.21
N ILE A 47 -0.05 -5.90 3.16
CA ILE A 47 -0.45 -5.54 1.79
C ILE A 47 -1.34 -6.61 1.17
N TYR A 48 -0.92 -7.88 1.15
CA TYR A 48 -1.70 -8.92 0.46
C TYR A 48 -3.10 -9.12 1.04
N PRO A 49 -3.30 -9.16 2.37
CA PRO A 49 -4.65 -9.21 2.91
C PRO A 49 -5.49 -7.97 2.58
N ALA A 50 -4.86 -6.80 2.44
CA ALA A 50 -5.56 -5.57 2.06
C ALA A 50 -5.94 -5.54 0.58
N LEU A 51 -5.06 -6.02 -0.30
CA LEU A 51 -5.39 -6.23 -1.71
C LEU A 51 -6.54 -7.22 -1.87
N HIS A 52 -6.52 -8.34 -1.14
CA HIS A 52 -7.62 -9.32 -1.18
C HIS A 52 -8.96 -8.77 -0.65
N ARG A 53 -8.96 -7.76 0.23
CA ARG A 53 -10.20 -7.07 0.65
C ARG A 53 -10.75 -6.12 -0.43
N LEU A 54 -9.92 -5.67 -1.36
CA LEU A 54 -10.28 -4.75 -2.44
C LEU A 54 -10.77 -5.47 -3.70
N GLU A 55 -10.54 -6.79 -3.80
CA GLU A 55 -11.14 -7.68 -4.81
C GLU A 55 -12.65 -7.86 -4.57
#